data_AF-A0A2S5MA95-F1
#
_entry.id   AF-A0A2S5MA95-F1
#
_cell.length_a   1.000
_cell.length_b   1.000
_cell.length_c   1.000
_cell.angle_alpha   90.00
_cell.angle_beta   90.00
_cell.angle_gamma   90.00
#
_symmetry.space_group_name_H-M   'P 1'
#
loop_
_entity.id
_entity.type
_entity.pdbx_description
1 polymer ?
#
loop_
_entity_poly.entity_id
_entity_poly.type
_entity_poly.pdbx_seq_one_letter_code
_entity_poly.pdbx_strand_id
1 'polypeptide(L)'
;MDEATKVLEFFSTIQHLALDPDTYSQNSEVLDSRFKSLVNLEPPKRALNKNAGHTIQPSVTYAIFGSHTHNFEQANGFATSSNRLKVCKLQPDEMLLGWRARMRMVNCLDHDTSVDQLISKLAGQQQPNLNEHDFVRNAATLLGESKDVLIEKHTLSAFFNALEGLRPSKAGIKSIKHQEAYQRHAPFRTGSKSLRFCSTCAEKDFSTFGYSYWRCSHQIPGVLWCSEHNNLLSTHHNFANLKNPHQISSPNTNSDIRSLSQDQIKILKKYAKMAHEILNLASPIDSGAASVALGKQAKAKNFRVSKPGVKTTPSNTLIKVLPKWWLEETFPRVNWISDKYIWTIDGACSPGASRYTTPTLCLLAALFYESPDEAISEILKPREITQERGFEFWASKEIYHEYIAHKGVVSRVAEKLSLPHSTVGLGLLNQGLPGLGKASSTTYAALDFLNGRPLQEACTTHQATAEETSDLIRAGCSKLAFALNKICNEPISSALLEKSVVKKQVTG
;
A
#
# COMPACT_ATOMS: atom_id res chain seq x y z
N MET A 1 -3.30 44.26 -25.60
CA MET A 1 -2.62 43.36 -24.65
C MET A 1 -2.22 42.12 -25.39
N ASP A 2 -0.94 41.74 -25.32
CA ASP A 2 -0.49 40.46 -25.85
C ASP A 2 -1.14 39.30 -25.05
N GLU A 3 -1.14 38.09 -25.62
CA GLU A 3 -1.82 36.93 -25.04
C GLU A 3 -1.26 36.54 -23.66
N ALA A 4 0.03 36.72 -23.42
CA ALA A 4 0.64 36.48 -22.10
C ALA A 4 0.13 37.48 -21.05
N THR A 5 -0.11 38.74 -21.42
CA THR A 5 -0.69 39.74 -20.52
C THR A 5 -2.13 39.36 -20.11
N LYS A 6 -2.95 38.85 -21.05
CA LYS A 6 -4.32 38.38 -20.75
C LYS A 6 -4.35 37.16 -19.81
N VAL A 7 -3.40 36.25 -20.00
CA VAL A 7 -3.25 35.06 -19.14
C VAL A 7 -2.84 35.46 -17.72
N LEU A 8 -1.89 36.38 -17.57
CA LEU A 8 -1.43 36.87 -16.26
C LEU A 8 -2.54 37.60 -15.49
N GLU A 9 -3.34 38.42 -16.16
CA GLU A 9 -4.47 39.14 -15.56
C GLU A 9 -5.57 38.17 -15.09
N PHE A 10 -5.84 37.10 -15.86
CA PHE A 10 -6.78 36.05 -15.47
C PHE A 10 -6.33 35.31 -14.20
N PHE A 11 -5.05 34.95 -14.09
CA PHE A 11 -4.53 34.28 -12.89
C PHE A 11 -4.51 35.19 -11.65
N SER A 12 -4.21 36.48 -11.81
CA SER A 12 -4.32 37.47 -10.72
C SER A 12 -5.75 37.57 -10.19
N THR A 13 -6.74 37.55 -11.09
CA THR A 13 -8.18 37.58 -10.73
C THR A 13 -8.58 36.34 -9.93
N ILE A 14 -8.12 35.15 -10.32
CA ILE A 14 -8.39 33.90 -9.58
C ILE A 14 -7.74 33.94 -8.19
N GLN A 15 -6.52 34.46 -8.08
CA GLN A 15 -5.81 34.54 -6.81
C GLN A 15 -6.54 35.43 -5.80
N HIS A 16 -7.14 36.53 -6.26
CA HIS A 16 -7.98 37.39 -5.41
C HIS A 16 -9.29 36.71 -4.98
N LEU A 17 -9.93 35.96 -5.87
CA LEU A 17 -11.18 35.25 -5.58
C LEU A 17 -10.99 34.03 -4.66
N ALA A 18 -9.80 33.42 -4.65
CA ALA A 18 -9.48 32.29 -3.77
C ALA A 18 -9.37 32.68 -2.28
N LEU A 19 -9.30 33.98 -1.98
CA LEU A 19 -9.21 34.50 -0.61
C LEU A 19 -10.59 34.76 0.03
N ASP A 20 -11.68 34.67 -0.75
CA ASP A 20 -13.06 34.84 -0.28
C ASP A 20 -14.01 33.80 -0.93
N PRO A 21 -14.40 32.75 -0.20
CA PRO A 21 -15.19 31.63 -0.73
C PRO A 21 -16.58 32.03 -1.28
N ASP A 22 -17.21 33.06 -0.71
CA ASP A 22 -18.56 33.46 -1.11
C ASP A 22 -18.55 34.21 -2.44
N THR A 23 -17.49 35.01 -2.67
CA THR A 23 -17.28 35.73 -3.94
C THR A 23 -16.89 34.79 -5.08
N TYR A 24 -16.21 33.68 -4.79
CA TYR A 24 -15.90 32.64 -5.79
C TYR A 24 -17.16 31.94 -6.30
N SER A 25 -18.10 31.59 -5.40
CA SER A 25 -19.34 30.90 -5.77
C SER A 25 -20.25 31.74 -6.67
N GLN A 26 -20.21 33.06 -6.57
CA GLN A 26 -21.03 33.96 -7.40
C GLN A 26 -20.45 34.21 -8.80
N ASN A 27 -19.14 33.96 -9.00
CA ASN A 27 -18.42 34.32 -10.22
C ASN A 27 -17.91 33.12 -11.03
N SER A 28 -18.21 31.89 -10.60
CA SER A 28 -17.63 30.66 -11.18
C SER A 28 -17.97 30.47 -12.66
N GLU A 29 -19.19 30.81 -13.10
CA GLU A 29 -19.59 30.67 -14.51
C GLU A 29 -18.88 31.67 -15.44
N VAL A 30 -18.63 32.89 -14.96
CA VAL A 30 -17.92 33.93 -15.72
C VAL A 30 -16.44 33.57 -15.88
N LEU A 31 -15.83 33.00 -14.83
CA LEU A 31 -14.45 32.49 -14.88
C LEU A 31 -14.31 31.32 -15.83
N ASP A 32 -15.27 30.39 -15.83
CA ASP A 32 -15.23 29.21 -16.71
C ASP A 32 -15.39 29.60 -18.18
N SER A 33 -16.23 30.59 -18.49
CA SER A 33 -16.37 31.16 -19.84
C SER A 33 -15.09 31.85 -20.32
N ARG A 34 -14.46 32.66 -19.46
CA ARG A 34 -13.16 33.31 -19.77
C ARG A 34 -12.03 32.31 -19.96
N PHE A 35 -11.99 31.26 -19.15
CA PHE A 35 -10.99 30.19 -19.29
C PHE A 35 -11.14 29.45 -20.62
N LYS A 36 -12.36 29.08 -21.00
CA LYS A 36 -12.65 28.43 -22.29
C LYS A 36 -12.23 29.31 -23.49
N SER A 37 -12.40 30.62 -23.38
CA SER A 37 -11.92 31.59 -24.38
C SER A 37 -10.40 31.62 -24.49
N LEU A 38 -9.65 31.41 -23.40
CA LEU A 38 -8.19 31.40 -23.41
C LEU A 38 -7.62 30.10 -23.99
N VAL A 39 -8.31 28.97 -23.78
CA VAL A 39 -7.87 27.65 -24.24
C VAL A 39 -8.08 27.43 -25.74
N ASN A 40 -9.02 28.14 -26.37
CA ASN A 40 -9.35 27.99 -27.80
C ASN A 40 -8.47 28.82 -28.75
N LEU A 41 -7.34 29.38 -28.30
CA LEU A 41 -6.40 30.09 -29.16
C LEU A 41 -5.47 29.07 -29.86
N GLU A 42 -5.58 28.93 -31.18
CA GLU A 42 -4.71 28.05 -31.97
C GLU A 42 -3.26 28.61 -32.04
N PRO A 43 -2.24 27.76 -31.88
CA PRO A 43 -0.85 28.20 -31.97
C PRO A 43 -0.41 28.46 -33.43
N PRO A 44 0.57 29.36 -33.67
CA PRO A 44 1.03 29.68 -35.01
C PRO A 44 1.82 28.50 -35.63
N LYS A 45 1.43 28.10 -36.84
CA LYS A 45 2.07 27.03 -37.63
C LYS A 45 3.47 27.44 -38.08
N ARG A 46 4.49 26.64 -37.72
CA ARG A 46 5.88 26.80 -38.18
C ARG A 46 6.17 25.82 -39.32
N ALA A 47 6.66 26.32 -40.45
CA ALA A 47 6.99 25.53 -41.64
C ALA A 47 8.24 24.66 -41.44
N LEU A 48 8.17 23.39 -41.85
CA LEU A 48 9.27 22.42 -41.86
C LEU A 48 9.95 22.42 -43.22
N ASN A 49 11.30 22.43 -43.23
CA ASN A 49 12.11 22.22 -44.43
C ASN A 49 12.84 20.88 -44.33
N LYS A 50 12.82 20.10 -45.41
CA LYS A 50 13.41 18.75 -45.53
C LYS A 50 14.80 18.83 -46.16
N ASN A 51 15.78 18.05 -45.68
CA ASN A 51 16.51 17.05 -46.48
C ASN A 51 17.79 16.50 -45.82
N ALA A 52 18.08 15.25 -46.21
CA ALA A 52 19.36 14.58 -46.42
C ALA A 52 19.72 13.47 -45.41
N GLY A 53 19.76 12.24 -45.95
CA GLY A 53 20.16 11.02 -45.25
C GLY A 53 21.62 10.67 -45.52
N HIS A 54 22.21 9.88 -44.61
CA HIS A 54 23.28 8.93 -44.89
C HIS A 54 23.36 7.88 -43.78
N THR A 55 23.67 6.65 -44.18
CA THR A 55 23.70 5.42 -43.38
C THR A 55 25.14 5.10 -43.00
N ILE A 56 25.45 4.96 -41.70
CA ILE A 56 26.72 4.35 -41.22
C ILE A 56 26.44 3.53 -39.96
N GLN A 57 26.96 2.28 -39.92
CA GLN A 57 26.91 1.34 -38.79
C GLN A 57 27.87 1.73 -37.66
N PRO A 58 27.58 1.45 -36.37
CA PRO A 58 28.56 1.66 -35.31
C PRO A 58 29.12 0.35 -34.73
N SER A 59 30.45 0.28 -34.64
CA SER A 59 31.20 -0.60 -33.75
C SER A 59 31.26 -0.01 -32.33
N VAL A 60 31.32 -0.88 -31.32
CA VAL A 60 31.32 -0.51 -29.90
C VAL A 60 32.76 -0.54 -29.35
N THR A 61 33.19 0.54 -28.72
CA THR A 61 34.41 0.55 -27.89
C THR A 61 34.14 1.26 -26.56
N TYR A 62 34.59 0.67 -25.46
CA TYR A 62 34.49 1.21 -24.10
C TYR A 62 35.73 2.04 -23.79
N ALA A 63 35.55 3.24 -23.24
CA ALA A 63 36.64 4.03 -22.69
C ALA A 63 36.32 4.38 -21.22
N ILE A 64 37.25 4.01 -20.34
CA ILE A 64 37.31 4.37 -18.93
C ILE A 64 38.20 5.61 -18.84
N PHE A 65 37.78 6.67 -18.16
CA PHE A 65 38.71 7.72 -17.74
C PHE A 65 38.40 8.21 -16.34
N GLY A 66 39.48 8.32 -15.57
CA GLY A 66 39.58 9.10 -14.35
C GLY A 66 40.58 10.25 -14.51
N SER A 67 40.42 11.22 -13.62
CA SER A 67 41.31 12.32 -13.19
C SER A 67 41.46 13.58 -14.07
N HIS A 68 41.45 14.69 -13.33
CA HIS A 68 41.41 16.11 -13.70
C HIS A 68 42.74 16.66 -14.26
N THR A 69 42.68 17.69 -15.12
CA THR A 69 43.16 19.08 -14.87
C THR A 69 42.85 20.02 -16.06
N HIS A 70 42.77 21.33 -15.74
CA HIS A 70 42.51 22.52 -16.57
C HIS A 70 43.06 22.57 -18.01
N ASN A 71 42.26 23.10 -18.95
CA ASN A 71 42.56 24.35 -19.67
C ASN A 71 41.36 24.86 -20.49
N PHE A 72 41.17 26.18 -20.44
CA PHE A 72 40.17 26.94 -21.19
C PHE A 72 40.86 27.46 -22.45
N GLU A 73 40.66 26.78 -23.59
CA GLU A 73 41.02 27.31 -24.90
C GLU A 73 39.83 27.22 -25.85
N GLN A 74 39.51 28.38 -26.42
CA GLN A 74 38.59 28.54 -27.53
C GLN A 74 39.11 27.76 -28.74
N ALA A 75 38.34 26.78 -29.19
CA ALA A 75 38.49 26.23 -30.53
C ALA A 75 37.10 26.03 -31.15
N ASN A 76 36.79 26.93 -32.09
CA ASN A 76 35.76 26.75 -33.09
C ASN A 76 36.04 25.46 -33.87
N GLY A 77 35.22 24.44 -33.63
CA GLY A 77 35.31 23.15 -34.29
C GLY A 77 34.16 22.26 -33.86
N PHE A 78 32.94 22.58 -34.29
CA PHE A 78 31.78 21.68 -34.18
C PHE A 78 31.99 20.48 -35.12
N ALA A 79 32.88 19.57 -34.72
CA ALA A 79 32.94 18.22 -35.26
C ALA A 79 31.86 17.39 -34.56
N THR A 80 30.89 16.98 -35.35
CA THR A 80 29.72 16.16 -35.03
C THR A 80 30.10 14.74 -34.64
N SER A 81 30.56 14.54 -33.40
CA SER A 81 30.89 13.20 -32.86
C SER A 81 30.37 12.97 -31.44
N SER A 82 29.06 13.16 -31.18
CA SER A 82 28.48 12.57 -29.96
C SER A 82 26.94 12.43 -30.00
N ASN A 83 26.45 11.40 -30.70
CA ASN A 83 25.09 10.88 -30.47
C ASN A 83 25.08 9.77 -29.39
N ARG A 84 26.15 9.64 -28.60
CA ARG A 84 26.33 8.53 -27.66
C ARG A 84 25.86 8.95 -26.28
N LEU A 85 24.65 8.53 -25.89
CA LEU A 85 24.21 8.63 -24.51
C LEU A 85 25.16 7.82 -23.62
N LYS A 86 25.73 8.48 -22.63
CA LYS A 86 26.47 7.83 -21.54
C LYS A 86 25.47 7.29 -20.53
N VAL A 87 25.37 5.96 -20.46
CA VAL A 87 24.53 5.27 -19.48
C VAL A 87 25.29 5.11 -18.17
N CYS A 88 24.75 5.68 -17.10
CA CYS A 88 25.34 5.58 -15.76
C CYS A 88 24.86 4.31 -15.06
N LYS A 89 25.73 3.67 -14.28
CA LYS A 89 25.35 2.56 -13.40
C LYS A 89 24.40 3.05 -12.29
N LEU A 90 23.37 2.26 -12.02
CA LEU A 90 22.52 2.40 -10.83
C LEU A 90 23.30 2.04 -9.56
N GLN A 91 23.13 2.83 -8.51
CA GLN A 91 23.75 2.57 -7.21
C GLN A 91 22.78 1.86 -6.24
N PRO A 92 23.30 1.16 -5.21
CA PRO A 92 22.45 0.56 -4.18
C PRO A 92 21.58 1.61 -3.48
N ASP A 93 20.31 1.29 -3.24
CA ASP A 93 19.31 2.22 -2.67
C ASP A 93 19.08 3.49 -3.51
N GLU A 94 19.60 3.58 -4.75
CA GLU A 94 19.33 4.73 -5.61
C GLU A 94 17.89 4.75 -6.11
N MET A 95 17.19 5.86 -5.91
CA MET A 95 15.87 6.07 -6.49
C MET A 95 15.97 6.30 -8.00
N LEU A 96 15.14 5.61 -8.77
CA LEU A 96 15.16 5.66 -10.24
C LEU A 96 14.95 7.07 -10.80
N LEU A 97 14.16 7.90 -10.11
CA LEU A 97 14.02 9.32 -10.43
C LEU A 97 15.33 10.10 -10.21
N GLY A 98 16.10 9.78 -9.18
CA GLY A 98 17.44 10.33 -8.95
C GLY A 98 18.43 9.89 -10.02
N TRP A 99 18.38 8.62 -10.42
CA TRP A 99 19.17 8.11 -11.53
C TRP A 99 18.84 8.81 -12.86
N ARG A 100 17.55 9.05 -13.15
CA ARG A 100 17.10 9.83 -14.32
C ARG A 100 17.71 11.23 -14.33
N ALA A 101 17.72 11.92 -13.20
CA ALA A 101 18.36 13.23 -13.08
C ALA A 101 19.88 13.16 -13.28
N ARG A 102 20.56 12.12 -12.78
CA ARG A 102 21.98 11.89 -13.04
C ARG A 102 22.27 11.62 -14.51
N MET A 103 21.42 10.83 -15.19
CA MET A 103 21.52 10.59 -16.62
C MET A 103 21.44 11.91 -17.40
N ARG A 104 20.51 12.81 -17.02
CA ARG A 104 20.42 14.16 -17.58
C ARG A 104 21.73 14.94 -17.39
N MET A 105 22.25 14.98 -16.16
CA MET A 105 23.47 15.73 -15.83
C MET A 105 24.72 15.20 -16.55
N VAL A 106 24.94 13.89 -16.56
CA VAL A 106 26.13 13.26 -17.17
C VAL A 106 26.16 13.42 -18.69
N ASN A 107 24.99 13.64 -19.30
CA ASN A 107 24.85 13.89 -20.73
C ASN A 107 24.67 15.37 -21.07
N CYS A 108 24.85 16.28 -20.10
CA CYS A 108 24.73 17.72 -20.28
C CYS A 108 23.39 18.15 -20.92
N LEU A 109 22.29 17.51 -20.52
CA LEU A 109 20.96 17.77 -21.03
C LEU A 109 20.21 18.75 -20.12
N ASP A 110 19.47 19.69 -20.71
CA ASP A 110 18.75 20.71 -19.94
C ASP A 110 17.46 20.16 -19.31
N HIS A 111 16.78 19.25 -20.02
CA HIS A 111 15.45 18.78 -19.66
C HIS A 111 15.37 17.26 -19.54
N ASP A 112 14.54 16.79 -18.62
CA ASP A 112 14.32 15.35 -18.47
C ASP A 112 13.65 14.73 -19.71
N THR A 113 12.80 15.48 -20.42
CA THR A 113 12.19 14.99 -21.67
C THR A 113 13.25 14.60 -22.69
N SER A 114 14.37 15.35 -22.73
CA SER A 114 15.49 15.05 -23.61
C SER A 114 16.19 13.75 -23.21
N VAL A 115 16.32 13.47 -21.91
CA VAL A 115 16.93 12.21 -21.45
C VAL A 115 16.02 11.01 -21.72
N ASP A 116 14.71 11.15 -21.51
CA ASP A 116 13.73 10.08 -21.75
C ASP A 116 13.66 9.72 -23.24
N GLN A 117 13.69 10.72 -24.13
CA GLN A 117 13.72 10.51 -25.58
C GLN A 117 14.98 9.77 -26.02
N LEU A 118 16.15 10.12 -25.48
CA LEU A 118 17.40 9.43 -25.79
C LEU A 118 17.42 8.01 -25.22
N ILE A 119 16.90 7.81 -24.02
CA ILE A 119 16.74 6.49 -23.40
C ILE A 119 15.85 5.60 -24.28
N SER A 120 14.68 6.11 -24.67
CA SER A 120 13.73 5.42 -25.55
C SER A 120 14.37 5.03 -26.88
N LYS A 121 15.02 5.99 -27.56
CA LYS A 121 15.67 5.78 -28.85
C LYS A 121 16.73 4.68 -28.78
N LEU A 122 17.59 4.69 -27.76
CA LEU A 122 18.65 3.69 -27.62
C LEU A 122 18.12 2.33 -27.16
N ALA A 123 17.12 2.30 -26.29
CA ALA A 123 16.46 1.06 -25.92
C ALA A 123 15.81 0.40 -27.14
N GLY A 124 15.15 1.18 -28.00
CA GLY A 124 14.55 0.70 -29.25
C GLY A 124 15.58 0.15 -30.26
N GLN A 125 16.82 0.63 -30.23
CA GLN A 125 17.92 0.07 -31.03
C GLN A 125 18.38 -1.30 -30.50
N GLN A 126 18.37 -1.51 -29.18
CA GLN A 126 18.71 -2.80 -28.57
C GLN A 126 17.57 -3.81 -28.68
N GLN A 127 16.33 -3.34 -28.54
CA GLN A 127 15.13 -4.17 -28.59
C GLN A 127 14.06 -3.47 -29.45
N PRO A 128 13.86 -3.91 -30.71
CA PRO A 128 12.80 -3.39 -31.57
C PRO A 128 11.41 -3.57 -30.95
N ASN A 129 10.48 -2.65 -31.26
CA ASN A 129 9.08 -2.63 -30.80
C ASN A 129 8.85 -2.31 -29.31
N LEU A 130 9.82 -1.70 -28.62
CA LEU A 130 9.57 -1.13 -27.30
C LEU A 130 8.63 0.07 -27.36
N ASN A 131 7.77 0.20 -26.35
CA ASN A 131 6.91 1.36 -26.20
C ASN A 131 7.73 2.57 -25.75
N GLU A 132 7.79 3.61 -26.58
CA GLU A 132 8.58 4.82 -26.31
C GLU A 132 8.13 5.57 -25.05
N HIS A 133 6.88 5.37 -24.61
CA HIS A 133 6.32 6.02 -23.42
C HIS A 133 6.50 5.21 -22.13
N ASP A 134 7.09 4.02 -22.18
CA ASP A 134 7.39 3.22 -20.98
C ASP A 134 8.84 3.46 -20.52
N PHE A 135 9.05 4.57 -19.81
CA PHE A 135 10.35 4.97 -19.28
C PHE A 135 11.04 3.83 -18.49
N VAL A 136 10.30 3.12 -17.64
CA VAL A 136 10.87 2.07 -16.79
C VAL A 136 11.35 0.90 -17.63
N ARG A 137 10.55 0.49 -18.62
CA ARG A 137 10.94 -0.58 -19.55
C ARG A 137 12.18 -0.18 -20.36
N ASN A 138 12.21 1.04 -20.89
CA ASN A 138 13.33 1.52 -21.69
C ASN A 138 14.62 1.63 -20.85
N ALA A 139 14.52 2.13 -19.61
CA ALA A 139 15.63 2.15 -18.67
C ALA A 139 16.13 0.74 -18.35
N ALA A 140 15.22 -0.20 -18.08
CA ALA A 140 15.55 -1.61 -17.79
C ALA A 140 16.34 -2.25 -18.94
N THR A 141 15.90 -2.03 -20.18
CA THR A 141 16.61 -2.51 -21.39
C THR A 141 18.04 -1.98 -21.44
N LEU A 142 18.25 -0.67 -21.26
CA LEU A 142 19.58 -0.07 -21.30
C LEU A 142 20.50 -0.54 -20.17
N LEU A 143 19.93 -0.85 -19.02
CA LEU A 143 20.66 -1.30 -17.83
C LEU A 143 20.93 -2.82 -17.86
N GLY A 144 20.35 -3.56 -18.81
CA GLY A 144 20.45 -5.02 -18.87
C GLY A 144 19.70 -5.72 -17.73
N GLU A 145 18.67 -5.08 -17.19
CA GLU A 145 17.92 -5.52 -16.01
C GLU A 145 16.44 -5.77 -16.34
N SER A 146 15.72 -6.46 -15.45
CA SER A 146 14.27 -6.63 -15.62
C SER A 146 13.50 -5.40 -15.14
N LYS A 147 12.33 -5.15 -15.75
CA LYS A 147 11.45 -4.05 -15.33
C LYS A 147 11.04 -4.20 -13.86
N ASP A 148 10.77 -5.42 -13.42
CA ASP A 148 10.33 -5.70 -12.06
C ASP A 148 11.47 -5.46 -11.06
N VAL A 149 12.70 -5.82 -11.39
CA VAL A 149 13.89 -5.54 -10.55
C VAL A 149 14.07 -4.04 -10.36
N LEU A 150 13.92 -3.23 -11.42
CA LEU A 150 13.99 -1.77 -11.31
C LEU A 150 12.88 -1.21 -10.42
N ILE A 151 11.65 -1.69 -10.58
CA ILE A 151 10.52 -1.23 -9.77
C ILE A 151 10.72 -1.62 -8.31
N GLU A 152 11.14 -2.84 -8.04
CA GLU A 152 11.31 -3.36 -6.69
C GLU A 152 12.47 -2.66 -5.95
N LYS A 153 13.64 -2.55 -6.59
CA LYS A 153 14.87 -2.05 -5.93
C LYS A 153 15.09 -0.55 -6.00
N HIS A 154 14.54 0.11 -7.03
CA HIS A 154 14.82 1.53 -7.31
C HIS A 154 13.57 2.41 -7.27
N THR A 155 12.48 1.93 -6.64
CA THR A 155 11.31 2.74 -6.29
C THR A 155 10.85 2.42 -4.88
N LEU A 156 9.82 3.11 -4.38
CA LEU A 156 9.20 2.79 -3.09
C LEU A 156 8.24 1.57 -3.15
N SER A 157 8.20 0.84 -4.26
CA SER A 157 7.26 -0.27 -4.44
C SER A 157 7.49 -1.42 -3.47
N ALA A 158 8.74 -1.79 -3.19
CA ALA A 158 9.05 -2.83 -2.20
C ALA A 158 8.45 -2.48 -0.82
N PHE A 159 8.60 -1.22 -0.38
CA PHE A 159 7.99 -0.76 0.86
C PHE A 159 6.46 -0.78 0.84
N PHE A 160 5.81 -0.21 -0.20
CA PHE A 160 4.35 -0.14 -0.24
C PHE A 160 3.65 -1.48 -0.49
N ASN A 161 4.35 -2.44 -1.08
CA ASN A 161 3.84 -3.79 -1.37
C ASN A 161 4.40 -4.85 -0.42
N ALA A 162 5.08 -4.46 0.65
CA ALA A 162 5.68 -5.40 1.60
C ALA A 162 4.66 -6.32 2.30
N LEU A 163 3.38 -5.96 2.35
CA LEU A 163 2.35 -6.76 3.02
C LEU A 163 1.61 -7.70 2.06
N GLU A 164 1.56 -8.98 2.40
CA GLU A 164 0.78 -10.01 1.71
C GLU A 164 -0.44 -10.46 2.54
N GLY A 165 -1.43 -11.09 1.90
CA GLY A 165 -2.61 -11.65 2.58
C GLY A 165 -3.69 -10.63 2.93
N LEU A 166 -3.50 -9.34 2.58
CA LEU A 166 -4.52 -8.31 2.74
C LEU A 166 -5.70 -8.59 1.80
N ARG A 167 -6.92 -8.54 2.32
CA ARG A 167 -8.11 -8.72 1.47
C ARG A 167 -8.22 -7.52 0.53
N PRO A 168 -8.34 -7.73 -0.80
CA PRO A 168 -8.47 -6.62 -1.73
C PRO A 168 -9.72 -5.79 -1.40
N SER A 169 -9.62 -4.46 -1.55
CA SER A 169 -10.70 -3.53 -1.21
C SER A 169 -11.97 -3.72 -2.06
N LYS A 170 -11.84 -4.38 -3.21
CA LYS A 170 -12.92 -4.83 -4.10
C LYS A 170 -12.65 -6.28 -4.49
N ALA A 171 -13.69 -7.11 -4.49
CA ALA A 171 -13.60 -8.44 -5.08
C ALA A 171 -13.32 -8.28 -6.58
N GLY A 172 -12.16 -8.74 -7.04
CA GLY A 172 -11.75 -8.64 -8.44
C GLY A 172 -10.25 -8.58 -8.61
N ILE A 173 -9.75 -9.28 -9.62
CA ILE A 173 -8.36 -9.17 -10.08
C ILE A 173 -8.16 -7.75 -10.62
N LYS A 174 -7.13 -7.02 -10.15
CA LYS A 174 -6.78 -5.71 -10.73
C LYS A 174 -6.57 -5.92 -12.23
N SER A 175 -7.24 -5.13 -13.07
CA SER A 175 -7.06 -5.25 -14.52
C SER A 175 -5.59 -5.03 -14.89
N ILE A 176 -5.13 -5.69 -15.96
CA ILE A 176 -3.77 -5.53 -16.51
C ILE A 176 -3.45 -4.04 -16.71
N LYS A 177 -4.40 -3.27 -17.28
CA LYS A 177 -4.28 -1.82 -17.47
C LYS A 177 -3.99 -1.05 -16.17
N HIS A 178 -4.59 -1.46 -15.05
CA HIS A 178 -4.35 -0.81 -13.76
C HIS A 178 -2.95 -1.15 -13.21
N GLN A 179 -2.49 -2.39 -13.39
CA GLN A 179 -1.13 -2.78 -13.01
C GLN A 179 -0.09 -2.03 -13.85
N GLU A 180 -0.29 -1.94 -15.16
CA GLU A 180 0.59 -1.17 -16.06
C GLU A 180 0.62 0.32 -15.72
N ALA A 181 -0.54 0.92 -15.38
CA ALA A 181 -0.58 2.31 -14.90
C ALA A 181 0.20 2.47 -13.59
N TYR A 182 0.04 1.54 -12.64
CA TYR A 182 0.80 1.55 -11.39
C TYR A 182 2.32 1.51 -11.65
N GLN A 183 2.77 0.57 -12.49
CA GLN A 183 4.19 0.38 -12.81
C GLN A 183 4.78 1.61 -13.51
N ARG A 184 4.04 2.24 -14.44
CA ARG A 184 4.47 3.48 -15.12
C ARG A 184 4.67 4.65 -14.15
N HIS A 185 3.86 4.74 -13.10
CA HIS A 185 3.95 5.83 -12.12
C HIS A 185 4.88 5.53 -10.94
N ALA A 186 5.31 4.28 -10.74
CA ALA A 186 6.15 3.87 -9.62
C ALA A 186 7.42 4.72 -9.43
N PRO A 187 8.19 5.10 -10.48
CA PRO A 187 9.40 5.90 -10.33
C PRO A 187 9.16 7.31 -9.79
N PHE A 188 7.97 7.85 -10.03
CA PHE A 188 7.61 9.22 -9.70
C PHE A 188 6.87 9.32 -8.36
N ARG A 189 6.63 8.21 -7.69
CA ARG A 189 6.02 8.19 -6.36
C ARG A 189 7.07 8.52 -5.31
N THR A 190 7.07 9.77 -4.86
CA THR A 190 7.79 10.17 -3.66
C THR A 190 6.87 10.08 -2.45
N GLY A 191 7.42 9.74 -1.29
CA GLY A 191 6.65 9.69 -0.06
C GLY A 191 6.35 11.05 0.55
N SER A 192 6.90 12.13 0.00
CA SER A 192 6.65 13.50 0.44
C SER A 192 6.67 14.49 -0.73
N LYS A 193 6.22 15.72 -0.48
CA LYS A 193 6.27 16.86 -1.44
C LYS A 193 7.68 17.40 -1.68
N SER A 194 8.69 16.82 -1.03
CA SER A 194 10.09 17.20 -1.16
C SER A 194 10.96 15.95 -1.25
N LEU A 195 12.15 16.08 -1.82
CA LEU A 195 13.13 15.02 -1.75
C LEU A 195 13.97 15.21 -0.50
N ARG A 196 14.28 14.10 0.17
CA ARG A 196 15.03 14.09 1.42
C ARG A 196 16.41 13.47 1.21
N PHE A 197 17.41 13.99 1.90
CA PHE A 197 18.75 13.41 1.88
C PHE A 197 19.47 13.60 3.22
N CYS A 198 20.43 12.72 3.47
CA CYS A 198 21.37 12.84 4.57
C CYS A 198 22.68 13.43 4.03
N SER A 199 23.20 14.48 4.65
CA SER A 199 24.48 15.08 4.27
C SER A 199 25.63 14.08 4.38
N THR A 200 25.66 13.28 5.44
CA THR A 200 26.69 12.25 5.65
C THR A 200 26.64 11.16 4.58
N CYS A 201 25.44 10.69 4.16
CA CYS A 201 25.33 9.80 3.00
C CYS A 201 25.86 10.49 1.74
N ALA A 202 25.47 11.74 1.50
CA ALA A 202 25.86 12.46 0.29
C ALA A 202 27.38 12.67 0.20
N GLU A 203 28.03 13.02 1.31
CA GLU A 203 29.48 13.16 1.41
C GLU A 203 30.19 11.82 1.17
N LYS A 204 29.72 10.75 1.82
CA LYS A 204 30.26 9.39 1.62
C LYS A 204 30.11 8.91 0.18
N ASP A 205 28.95 9.15 -0.44
CA ASP A 205 28.71 8.79 -1.83
C ASP A 205 29.64 9.61 -2.75
N PHE A 206 29.77 10.92 -2.51
CA PHE A 206 30.66 11.79 -3.28
C PHE A 206 32.13 11.37 -3.16
N SER A 207 32.62 11.08 -1.96
CA SER A 207 34.00 10.62 -1.77
C SER A 207 34.28 9.27 -2.44
N THR A 208 33.25 8.41 -2.55
CA THR A 208 33.39 7.06 -3.09
C THR A 208 33.25 7.03 -4.62
N PHE A 209 32.27 7.75 -5.17
CA PHE A 209 31.88 7.65 -6.57
C PHE A 209 32.17 8.92 -7.39
N GLY A 210 32.56 10.02 -6.74
CA GLY A 210 32.66 11.35 -7.35
C GLY A 210 31.30 12.05 -7.55
N TYR A 211 30.22 11.44 -7.05
CA TYR A 211 28.87 11.98 -7.06
C TYR A 211 28.04 11.35 -5.94
N SER A 212 26.99 12.04 -5.52
CA SER A 212 25.98 11.50 -4.61
C SER A 212 24.67 11.26 -5.35
N TYR A 213 23.77 10.47 -4.77
CA TYR A 213 22.50 10.13 -5.39
C TYR A 213 21.34 10.14 -4.39
N TRP A 214 20.11 10.22 -4.91
CA TRP A 214 18.91 10.22 -4.09
C TRP A 214 18.57 8.80 -3.65
N ARG A 215 18.46 8.59 -2.34
CA ARG A 215 18.21 7.27 -1.75
C ARG A 215 16.71 6.97 -1.61
N CYS A 216 16.26 5.77 -1.96
CA CYS A 216 14.89 5.31 -1.78
C CYS A 216 14.50 5.35 -0.30
N SER A 217 15.38 4.86 0.58
CA SER A 217 15.16 4.83 2.02
C SER A 217 14.84 6.20 2.63
N HIS A 218 15.43 7.27 2.11
CA HIS A 218 15.15 8.64 2.55
C HIS A 218 13.80 9.17 2.02
N GLN A 219 13.25 8.59 0.95
CA GLN A 219 12.01 9.06 0.33
C GLN A 219 10.75 8.41 0.91
N ILE A 220 10.88 7.45 1.83
CA ILE A 220 9.74 6.80 2.47
C ILE A 220 8.89 7.85 3.22
N PRO A 221 7.54 7.83 3.11
CA PRO A 221 6.67 8.74 3.85
C PRO A 221 6.99 8.73 5.36
N GLY A 222 6.97 9.90 6.00
CA GLY A 222 7.22 10.02 7.43
C GLY A 222 8.66 9.78 7.89
N VAL A 223 9.57 9.31 7.03
CA VAL A 223 10.99 9.18 7.37
C VAL A 223 11.64 10.56 7.40
N LEU A 224 12.05 10.97 8.60
CA LEU A 224 12.71 12.25 8.88
C LEU A 224 14.17 12.07 9.31
N TRP A 225 14.58 10.87 9.74
CA TRP A 225 15.96 10.56 10.12
C TRP A 225 16.56 9.51 9.20
N CYS A 226 17.85 9.64 8.92
CA CYS A 226 18.62 8.59 8.27
C CYS A 226 18.75 7.39 9.20
N SER A 227 18.39 6.20 8.74
CA SER A 227 18.53 4.95 9.50
C SER A 227 19.98 4.52 9.71
N GLU A 228 20.89 4.94 8.81
CA GLU A 228 22.32 4.62 8.88
C GLU A 228 23.08 5.58 9.80
N HIS A 229 22.89 6.89 9.62
CA HIS A 229 23.67 7.92 10.32
C HIS A 229 22.94 8.57 11.49
N ASN A 230 21.66 8.27 11.69
CA ASN A 230 20.81 8.83 12.75
C ASN A 230 20.68 10.37 12.74
N ASN A 231 21.03 10.99 11.61
CA ASN A 231 20.98 12.43 11.36
C ASN A 231 19.62 12.83 10.78
N LEU A 232 19.20 14.06 11.07
CA LEU A 232 17.99 14.62 10.48
C LEU A 232 18.16 14.79 8.97
N LEU A 233 17.16 14.39 8.20
CA LEU A 233 17.18 14.52 6.75
C LEU A 233 16.88 15.96 6.34
N SER A 234 17.68 16.46 5.42
CA SER A 234 17.48 17.74 4.74
C SER A 234 16.52 17.60 3.58
N THR A 235 15.75 18.64 3.27
CA THR A 235 14.77 18.64 2.17
C THR A 235 15.22 19.48 0.96
N HIS A 236 14.76 19.07 -0.21
CA HIS A 236 14.87 19.80 -1.47
C HIS A 236 13.52 19.81 -2.19
N HIS A 237 13.07 20.99 -2.59
CA HIS A 237 11.71 21.18 -3.14
C HIS A 237 11.67 21.29 -4.67
N ASN A 238 12.82 21.42 -5.34
CA ASN A 238 12.86 21.63 -6.79
C ASN A 238 13.04 20.32 -7.56
N PHE A 239 11.94 19.72 -8.00
CA PHE A 239 11.96 18.52 -8.85
C PHE A 239 12.39 18.80 -10.30
N ALA A 240 12.12 20.01 -10.81
CA ALA A 240 12.36 20.37 -12.21
C ALA A 240 13.85 20.53 -12.54
N ASN A 241 14.65 20.92 -11.54
CA ASN A 241 16.10 20.99 -11.67
C ASN A 241 16.80 20.16 -10.60
N LEU A 242 16.50 18.86 -10.62
CA LEU A 242 17.05 17.94 -9.64
C LEU A 242 18.57 17.85 -9.78
N LYS A 243 19.28 18.34 -8.75
CA LYS A 243 20.73 18.23 -8.58
C LYS A 243 21.07 16.99 -7.76
N ASN A 244 22.35 16.61 -7.77
CA ASN A 244 22.84 15.60 -6.83
C ASN A 244 22.85 16.17 -5.40
N PRO A 245 22.54 15.36 -4.37
CA PRO A 245 22.48 15.82 -2.98
C PRO A 245 23.69 16.65 -2.49
N HIS A 246 24.92 16.26 -2.83
CA HIS A 246 26.14 16.98 -2.43
C HIS A 246 26.26 18.40 -3.01
N GLN A 247 25.49 18.72 -4.06
CA GLN A 247 25.51 20.03 -4.71
C GLN A 247 24.48 21.00 -4.09
N ILE A 248 23.76 20.58 -3.05
CA ILE A 248 22.73 21.38 -2.40
C ILE A 248 23.39 22.19 -1.28
N SER A 249 23.68 23.45 -1.57
CA SER A 249 24.38 24.36 -0.65
C SER A 249 23.54 24.82 0.55
N SER A 250 22.21 24.84 0.40
CA SER A 250 21.27 25.31 1.44
C SER A 250 20.22 24.23 1.73
N PRO A 251 20.58 23.15 2.44
CA PRO A 251 19.62 22.17 2.89
C PRO A 251 18.58 22.83 3.79
N ASN A 252 17.29 22.72 3.44
CA ASN A 252 16.23 23.16 4.33
C ASN A 252 15.98 22.05 5.36
N THR A 253 15.85 22.43 6.62
CA THR A 253 15.38 21.53 7.68
C THR A 253 14.06 22.08 8.14
N ASN A 254 13.01 21.25 8.15
CA ASN A 254 11.70 21.70 8.60
C ASN A 254 11.82 22.23 10.04
N SER A 255 11.49 23.51 10.23
CA SER A 255 11.55 24.21 11.52
C SER A 255 10.74 23.50 12.59
N ASP A 256 9.63 22.86 12.20
CA ASP A 256 8.72 22.14 13.10
C ASP A 256 9.38 20.90 13.71
N ILE A 257 10.51 20.44 13.16
CA ILE A 257 11.25 19.30 13.71
C ILE A 257 12.07 19.72 14.94
N ARG A 258 12.40 21.01 15.07
CA ARG A 258 13.16 21.52 16.23
C ARG A 258 12.34 21.54 17.52
N SER A 259 11.01 21.50 17.42
CA SER A 259 10.10 21.52 18.58
C SER A 259 9.73 20.12 19.09
N LEU A 260 10.30 19.06 18.50
CA LEU A 260 9.97 17.70 18.91
C LEU A 260 10.59 17.32 20.26
N SER A 261 9.81 16.62 21.08
CA SER A 261 10.31 16.03 22.33
C SER A 261 11.24 14.83 22.07
N GLN A 262 12.05 14.46 23.07
CA GLN A 262 12.92 13.28 22.95
C GLN A 262 12.14 11.99 22.72
N ASP A 263 10.95 11.84 23.32
CA ASP A 263 10.10 10.67 23.11
C ASP A 263 9.55 10.60 21.68
N GLN A 264 9.15 11.75 21.13
CA GLN A 264 8.75 11.86 19.72
C GLN A 264 9.90 11.45 18.80
N ILE A 265 11.10 12.01 19.02
CA ILE A 265 12.30 11.68 18.25
C ILE A 265 12.61 10.17 18.34
N LYS A 266 12.50 9.57 19.53
CA LYS A 266 12.72 8.12 19.73
C LYS A 266 11.76 7.29 18.88
N ILE A 267 10.46 7.61 18.89
CA ILE A 267 9.45 6.90 18.08
C ILE A 267 9.73 7.07 16.57
N LEU A 268 10.02 8.30 16.13
CA LEU A 268 10.25 8.60 14.70
C LEU A 268 11.55 7.97 14.17
N LYS A 269 12.59 7.86 15.00
CA LYS A 269 13.81 7.12 14.66
C LYS A 269 13.56 5.62 14.55
N LYS A 270 12.79 5.03 15.47
CA LYS A 270 12.36 3.61 15.37
C LYS A 270 11.56 3.38 14.09
N TYR A 271 10.62 4.27 13.78
CA TYR A 271 9.85 4.25 12.53
C TYR A 271 10.77 4.24 11.30
N ALA A 272 11.74 5.17 11.24
CA ALA A 272 12.68 5.28 10.13
C ALA A 272 13.53 4.02 9.95
N LYS A 273 14.03 3.44 11.06
CA LYS A 273 14.81 2.20 11.02
C LYS A 273 13.98 1.04 10.47
N MET A 274 12.78 0.79 11.00
CA MET A 274 11.94 -0.31 10.49
C MET A 274 11.51 -0.08 9.04
N ALA A 275 11.19 1.15 8.66
CA ALA A 275 10.81 1.43 7.29
C ALA A 275 11.95 1.14 6.31
N HIS A 276 13.19 1.47 6.70
CA HIS A 276 14.38 1.10 5.95
C HIS A 276 14.59 -0.42 5.89
N GLU A 277 14.46 -1.15 7.01
CA GLU A 277 14.57 -2.61 7.00
C GLU A 277 13.51 -3.24 6.08
N ILE A 278 12.25 -2.79 6.19
CA ILE A 278 11.15 -3.31 5.36
C ILE A 278 11.34 -3.02 3.87
N LEU A 279 11.87 -1.84 3.52
CA LEU A 279 12.19 -1.52 2.11
C LEU A 279 13.21 -2.51 1.52
N ASN A 280 14.12 -3.03 2.34
CA ASN A 280 15.21 -3.92 1.92
C ASN A 280 14.89 -5.42 2.14
N LEU A 281 13.66 -5.77 2.52
CA LEU A 281 13.28 -7.17 2.69
C LEU A 281 13.26 -7.92 1.36
N ALA A 282 13.76 -9.16 1.40
CA ALA A 282 13.71 -10.08 0.26
C ALA A 282 12.38 -10.85 0.16
N SER A 283 11.51 -10.79 1.18
CA SER A 283 10.28 -11.57 1.23
C SER A 283 9.11 -10.74 1.75
N PRO A 284 7.90 -10.95 1.22
CA PRO A 284 6.69 -10.32 1.73
C PRO A 284 6.41 -10.69 3.20
N ILE A 285 5.71 -9.78 3.88
CA ILE A 285 5.27 -9.91 5.27
C ILE A 285 3.83 -10.43 5.27
N ASP A 286 3.58 -11.58 5.92
CA ASP A 286 2.22 -12.06 6.15
C ASP A 286 1.46 -11.07 7.06
N SER A 287 0.47 -10.37 6.50
CA SER A 287 -0.27 -9.36 7.25
C SER A 287 -1.07 -9.94 8.43
N GLY A 288 -1.50 -11.19 8.35
CA GLY A 288 -2.19 -11.86 9.45
C GLY A 288 -1.25 -12.09 10.64
N ALA A 289 -0.07 -12.67 10.38
CA ALA A 289 0.99 -12.89 11.37
C ALA A 289 1.43 -11.58 12.01
N ALA A 290 1.74 -10.58 11.19
CA ALA A 290 2.13 -9.25 11.65
C ALA A 290 1.05 -8.62 12.55
N SER A 291 -0.23 -8.74 12.18
CA SER A 291 -1.34 -8.20 12.98
C SER A 291 -1.51 -8.92 14.32
N VAL A 292 -1.28 -10.24 14.36
CA VAL A 292 -1.26 -11.02 15.60
C VAL A 292 -0.11 -10.58 16.50
N ALA A 293 1.09 -10.40 15.95
CA ALA A 293 2.26 -9.92 16.69
C ALA A 293 2.01 -8.51 17.27
N LEU A 294 1.51 -7.57 16.45
CA LEU A 294 1.10 -6.24 16.91
C LEU A 294 0.02 -6.31 17.99
N GLY A 295 -0.99 -7.16 17.81
CA GLY A 295 -2.08 -7.34 18.77
C GLY A 295 -1.60 -7.89 20.12
N LYS A 296 -0.64 -8.81 20.12
CA LYS A 296 0.01 -9.34 21.33
C LYS A 296 0.72 -8.21 22.09
N GLN A 297 1.54 -7.42 21.40
CA GLN A 297 2.27 -6.31 22.03
C GLN A 297 1.35 -5.18 22.48
N ALA A 298 0.33 -4.85 21.69
CA ALA A 298 -0.66 -3.86 22.06
C ALA A 298 -1.35 -4.22 23.39
N LYS A 299 -1.73 -5.49 23.56
CA LYS A 299 -2.31 -6.00 24.82
C LYS A 299 -1.31 -5.93 25.97
N ALA A 300 -0.05 -6.29 25.75
CA ALA A 300 1.01 -6.22 26.76
C ALA A 300 1.23 -4.79 27.28
N LYS A 301 1.11 -3.78 26.39
CA LYS A 301 1.13 -2.35 26.74
C LYS A 301 -0.24 -1.78 27.13
N ASN A 302 -1.22 -2.65 27.44
CA ASN A 302 -2.55 -2.30 27.93
C ASN A 302 -3.42 -1.46 26.96
N PHE A 303 -3.20 -1.58 25.65
CA PHE A 303 -4.02 -0.93 24.63
C PHE A 303 -5.31 -1.71 24.33
N ARG A 304 -6.34 -0.96 23.90
CA ARG A 304 -7.57 -1.49 23.33
C ARG A 304 -7.34 -1.91 21.87
N VAL A 305 -7.44 -3.22 21.59
CA VAL A 305 -7.29 -3.79 20.24
C VAL A 305 -8.61 -3.99 19.49
N SER A 306 -9.74 -3.81 20.16
CA SER A 306 -11.10 -4.01 19.61
C SER A 306 -11.90 -2.71 19.61
N LYS A 307 -12.91 -2.60 18.73
CA LYS A 307 -13.83 -1.45 18.72
C LYS A 307 -14.53 -1.23 20.08
N PRO A 308 -15.18 -2.25 20.70
CA PRO A 308 -15.71 -2.10 22.05
C PRO A 308 -14.58 -2.07 23.09
N GLY A 309 -14.78 -1.29 24.16
CA GLY A 309 -13.92 -1.25 25.34
C GLY A 309 -13.65 0.18 25.85
N VAL A 310 -13.13 0.30 27.07
CA VAL A 310 -12.85 1.61 27.71
C VAL A 310 -11.36 1.99 27.73
N LYS A 311 -10.46 1.04 27.40
CA LYS A 311 -9.01 1.30 27.36
C LYS A 311 -8.64 2.23 26.21
N THR A 312 -7.51 2.92 26.32
CA THR A 312 -7.01 3.80 25.26
C THR A 312 -6.60 2.99 24.02
N THR A 313 -6.83 3.54 22.83
CA THR A 313 -6.39 2.93 21.58
C THR A 313 -4.96 3.36 21.22
N PRO A 314 -4.26 2.58 20.38
CA PRO A 314 -3.01 3.00 19.78
C PRO A 314 -3.14 4.35 19.07
N SER A 315 -4.18 4.55 18.26
CA SER A 315 -4.46 5.81 17.56
C SER A 315 -4.57 7.02 18.49
N ASN A 316 -5.31 6.92 19.60
CA ASN A 316 -5.43 8.01 20.57
C ASN A 316 -4.10 8.34 21.24
N THR A 317 -3.26 7.33 21.47
CA THR A 317 -1.92 7.53 22.02
C THR A 317 -1.02 8.23 21.01
N LEU A 318 -1.08 7.83 19.74
CA LEU A 318 -0.34 8.47 18.66
C LEU A 318 -0.73 9.94 18.48
N ILE A 319 -2.03 10.28 18.53
CA ILE A 319 -2.51 11.67 18.47
C ILE A 319 -1.94 12.52 19.61
N LYS A 320 -1.81 11.95 20.82
CA LYS A 320 -1.27 12.65 21.99
C LYS A 320 0.24 12.81 21.94
N VAL A 321 0.95 11.79 21.43
CA VAL A 321 2.41 11.74 21.48
C VAL A 321 3.04 12.37 20.25
N LEU A 322 2.50 12.16 19.05
CA LEU A 322 3.14 12.60 17.80
C LEU A 322 2.52 13.90 17.25
N PRO A 323 3.31 14.71 16.53
CA PRO A 323 2.79 15.94 15.92
C PRO A 323 1.72 15.66 14.88
N LYS A 324 0.63 16.44 14.93
CA LYS A 324 -0.47 16.35 13.97
C LYS A 324 -0.02 16.48 12.52
N TRP A 325 0.85 17.45 12.21
CA TRP A 325 1.37 17.67 10.86
C TRP A 325 2.06 16.41 10.29
N TRP A 326 2.82 15.69 11.12
CA TRP A 326 3.54 14.49 10.70
C TRP A 326 2.58 13.34 10.43
N LEU A 327 1.57 13.18 11.29
CA LEU A 327 0.52 12.17 11.13
C LEU A 327 -0.30 12.42 9.86
N GLU A 328 -0.64 13.67 9.56
CA GLU A 328 -1.40 14.04 8.36
C GLU A 328 -0.56 13.90 7.07
N GLU A 329 0.72 14.27 7.11
CA GLU A 329 1.62 14.11 5.95
C GLU A 329 1.89 12.63 5.66
N THR A 330 2.13 11.82 6.69
CA THR A 330 2.50 10.40 6.54
C THR A 330 1.27 9.53 6.26
N PHE A 331 0.10 9.90 6.81
CA PHE A 331 -1.14 9.15 6.70
C PHE A 331 -2.30 10.02 6.19
N PRO A 332 -2.21 10.57 4.96
CA PRO A 332 -3.16 11.57 4.45
C PRO A 332 -4.58 11.05 4.26
N ARG A 333 -4.79 9.73 4.31
CA ARG A 333 -6.11 9.09 4.19
C ARG A 333 -6.72 8.71 5.54
N VAL A 334 -6.04 8.99 6.64
CA VAL A 334 -6.50 8.67 7.99
C VAL A 334 -7.13 9.92 8.59
N ASN A 335 -8.38 9.81 9.01
CA ASN A 335 -9.06 10.87 9.74
C ASN A 335 -8.71 10.75 11.24
N TRP A 336 -7.71 11.51 11.67
CA TRP A 336 -7.18 11.50 13.04
C TRP A 336 -8.14 12.19 14.02
N ILE A 337 -9.07 11.44 14.59
CA ILE A 337 -10.06 11.93 15.56
C ILE A 337 -9.73 11.37 16.94
N SER A 338 -9.56 12.24 17.94
CA SER A 338 -9.38 11.85 19.34
C SER A 338 -10.57 11.07 19.88
N ASP A 339 -10.29 10.17 20.82
CA ASP A 339 -11.26 9.39 21.58
C ASP A 339 -12.14 8.46 20.73
N LYS A 340 -11.75 8.22 19.47
CA LYS A 340 -12.41 7.29 18.56
C LYS A 340 -11.50 6.13 18.19
N TYR A 341 -12.13 5.01 17.85
CA TYR A 341 -11.43 3.87 17.26
C TYR A 341 -11.21 4.16 15.77
N ILE A 342 -9.96 4.25 15.34
CA ILE A 342 -9.57 4.51 13.94
C ILE A 342 -9.24 3.17 13.29
N TRP A 343 -10.18 2.65 12.50
CA TRP A 343 -10.08 1.29 11.93
C TRP A 343 -8.79 1.05 11.12
N THR A 344 -8.30 2.04 10.38
CA THR A 344 -7.08 1.95 9.56
C THR A 344 -5.79 1.88 10.37
N ILE A 345 -5.82 2.24 11.64
CA ILE A 345 -4.69 2.20 12.58
C ILE A 345 -4.93 1.07 13.58
N ASP A 346 -5.97 1.20 14.41
CA ASP A 346 -6.24 0.27 15.50
C ASP A 346 -6.61 -1.14 15.01
N GLY A 347 -7.27 -1.22 13.85
CA GLY A 347 -7.64 -2.49 13.23
C GLY A 347 -6.45 -3.36 12.86
N ALA A 348 -5.26 -2.80 12.66
CA ALA A 348 -4.03 -3.54 12.37
C ALA A 348 -3.57 -4.42 13.55
N CYS A 349 -4.12 -4.23 14.75
CA CYS A 349 -3.82 -5.07 15.93
C CYS A 349 -4.77 -6.28 16.06
N SER A 350 -5.64 -6.52 15.07
CA SER A 350 -6.64 -7.60 15.11
C SER A 350 -6.23 -8.78 14.21
N PRO A 351 -6.43 -10.05 14.63
CA PRO A 351 -6.07 -11.24 13.83
C PRO A 351 -6.76 -11.36 12.45
N GLY A 352 -7.80 -10.56 12.20
CA GLY A 352 -8.52 -10.48 10.92
C GLY A 352 -8.33 -9.14 10.20
N ALA A 353 -7.28 -8.38 10.55
CA ALA A 353 -6.98 -7.09 9.94
C ALA A 353 -6.82 -7.28 8.44
N SER A 354 -7.77 -6.74 7.68
CA SER A 354 -7.79 -6.87 6.23
C SER A 354 -7.30 -5.63 5.52
N ARG A 355 -7.08 -4.53 6.26
CA ARG A 355 -6.93 -3.18 5.69
C ARG A 355 -6.03 -2.30 6.55
N TYR A 356 -4.73 -2.49 6.40
CA TYR A 356 -3.72 -1.53 6.87
C TYR A 356 -2.53 -1.51 5.89
N THR A 357 -1.61 -0.57 6.07
CA THR A 357 -0.50 -0.33 5.15
C THR A 357 0.83 -0.56 5.84
N THR A 358 1.91 -0.70 5.06
CA THR A 358 3.28 -0.79 5.60
C THR A 358 3.64 0.41 6.49
N PRO A 359 3.32 1.68 6.16
CA PRO A 359 3.43 2.78 7.11
C PRO A 359 2.73 2.54 8.45
N THR A 360 1.51 1.96 8.44
CA THR A 360 0.77 1.67 9.69
C THR A 360 1.50 0.61 10.50
N LEU A 361 2.00 -0.44 9.85
CA LEU A 361 2.81 -1.48 10.48
C LEU A 361 4.04 -0.88 11.18
N CYS A 362 4.83 -0.07 10.46
CA CYS A 362 6.00 0.61 11.02
C CYS A 362 5.61 1.52 12.19
N LEU A 363 4.53 2.29 12.09
CA LEU A 363 4.14 3.22 13.16
C LEU A 363 3.74 2.49 14.44
N LEU A 364 2.93 1.44 14.32
CA LEU A 364 2.49 0.66 15.48
C LEU A 364 3.64 -0.12 16.10
N ALA A 365 4.50 -0.71 15.27
CA ALA A 365 5.70 -1.35 15.77
C ALA A 365 6.62 -0.36 16.51
N ALA A 366 6.70 0.89 16.05
CA ALA A 366 7.54 1.92 16.67
C ALA A 366 6.97 2.35 18.03
N LEU A 367 5.66 2.29 18.17
CA LEU A 367 4.98 2.53 19.43
C LEU A 367 5.12 1.35 20.41
N PHE A 368 5.06 0.11 19.90
CA PHE A 368 4.92 -1.08 20.74
C PHE A 368 6.22 -1.78 21.12
N TYR A 369 7.26 -1.71 20.30
CA TYR A 369 8.52 -2.40 20.59
C TYR A 369 9.56 -1.43 21.12
N GLU A 370 10.42 -1.90 22.03
CA GLU A 370 11.54 -1.11 22.53
C GLU A 370 12.66 -1.00 21.48
N SER A 371 12.93 -2.08 20.74
CA SER A 371 13.91 -2.16 19.67
C SER A 371 13.27 -2.41 18.29
N PRO A 372 13.73 -1.73 17.22
CA PRO A 372 13.37 -2.07 15.84
C PRO A 372 13.68 -3.52 15.45
N ASP A 373 14.80 -4.08 15.91
CA ASP A 373 15.24 -5.42 15.52
C ASP A 373 14.32 -6.51 16.09
N GLU A 374 13.88 -6.32 17.35
CA GLU A 374 12.86 -7.16 17.99
C GLU A 374 11.55 -7.11 17.20
N ALA A 375 11.13 -5.90 16.81
CA ALA A 375 9.91 -5.71 16.04
C ALA A 375 9.95 -6.44 14.70
N ILE A 376 11.03 -6.26 13.94
CA ILE A 376 11.22 -6.93 12.64
C ILE A 376 11.27 -8.44 12.81
N SER A 377 12.02 -8.94 13.81
CA SER A 377 12.10 -10.37 14.10
C SER A 377 10.73 -10.99 14.39
N GLU A 378 9.90 -10.36 15.22
CA GLU A 378 8.55 -10.84 15.55
C GLU A 378 7.57 -10.72 14.38
N ILE A 379 7.62 -9.63 13.60
CA ILE A 379 6.72 -9.38 12.47
C ILE A 379 7.00 -10.32 11.30
N LEU A 380 8.25 -10.70 11.09
CA LEU A 380 8.66 -11.64 10.04
C LEU A 380 8.46 -13.11 10.41
N LYS A 381 8.06 -13.42 11.65
CA LYS A 381 7.74 -14.80 12.00
C LYS A 381 6.63 -15.28 11.08
N PRO A 382 6.81 -16.44 10.42
CA PRO A 382 5.73 -17.03 9.66
C PRO A 382 4.53 -17.17 10.59
N ARG A 383 3.33 -16.99 10.03
CA ARG A 383 2.11 -17.21 10.79
C ARG A 383 2.23 -18.58 11.43
N GLU A 384 2.23 -18.62 12.77
CA GLU A 384 1.93 -19.86 13.44
C GLU A 384 0.53 -20.20 12.97
N ILE A 385 0.46 -21.12 12.01
CA ILE A 385 -0.78 -21.78 11.68
C ILE A 385 -1.08 -22.52 12.97
N THR A 386 -1.81 -21.88 13.88
CA THR A 386 -2.62 -22.59 14.85
C THR A 386 -3.42 -23.52 13.98
N GLN A 387 -3.00 -24.80 13.90
CA GLN A 387 -3.53 -25.78 12.97
C GLN A 387 -5.01 -25.51 12.89
N GLU A 388 -5.47 -24.97 11.76
CA GLU A 388 -6.89 -24.70 11.60
C GLU A 388 -7.48 -26.07 11.79
N ARG A 389 -8.11 -26.25 12.95
CA ARG A 389 -8.56 -27.55 13.37
C ARG A 389 -9.56 -27.95 12.30
N GLY A 390 -9.21 -28.98 11.54
CA GLY A 390 -9.91 -29.31 10.31
C GLY A 390 -11.37 -29.66 10.61
N PHE A 391 -12.16 -29.80 9.55
CA PHE A 391 -13.54 -30.27 9.67
C PHE A 391 -13.64 -31.53 10.56
N GLU A 392 -12.69 -32.47 10.40
CA GLU A 392 -12.61 -33.70 11.19
C GLU A 392 -12.46 -33.47 12.69
N PHE A 393 -11.67 -32.48 13.11
CA PHE A 393 -11.54 -32.16 14.52
C PHE A 393 -12.86 -31.65 15.09
N TRP A 394 -13.51 -30.69 14.43
CA TRP A 394 -14.77 -30.13 14.91
C TRP A 394 -15.92 -31.14 14.84
N ALA A 395 -15.89 -32.05 13.86
CA ALA A 395 -16.85 -33.14 13.71
C ALA A 395 -16.53 -34.37 14.59
N SER A 396 -15.44 -34.32 15.38
CA SER A 396 -15.04 -35.44 16.22
C SER A 396 -16.03 -35.69 17.36
N LYS A 397 -16.12 -36.95 17.81
CA LYS A 397 -17.00 -37.34 18.92
C LYS A 397 -16.56 -36.66 20.22
N GLU A 398 -15.27 -36.46 20.36
CA GLU A 398 -14.65 -35.79 21.49
C GLU A 398 -15.19 -34.36 21.64
N ILE A 399 -15.20 -33.57 20.55
CA ILE A 399 -15.75 -32.21 20.58
C ILE A 399 -17.25 -32.20 20.87
N TYR A 400 -18.00 -33.14 20.31
CA TYR A 400 -19.41 -33.29 20.60
C TYR A 400 -19.67 -33.63 22.08
N HIS A 401 -18.87 -34.51 22.67
CA HIS A 401 -18.94 -34.84 24.09
C HIS A 401 -18.59 -33.65 24.98
N GLU A 402 -17.56 -32.87 24.64
CA GLU A 402 -17.21 -31.67 25.41
C GLU A 402 -18.33 -30.61 25.33
N TYR A 403 -18.96 -30.47 24.16
CA TYR A 403 -20.12 -29.61 23.99
C TYR A 403 -21.30 -30.04 24.90
N ILE A 404 -21.61 -31.34 24.97
CA ILE A 404 -22.65 -31.88 25.86
C ILE A 404 -22.26 -31.71 27.33
N ALA A 405 -21.04 -32.09 27.71
CA ALA A 405 -20.54 -32.02 29.09
C ALA A 405 -20.61 -30.59 29.64
N HIS A 406 -20.40 -29.60 28.77
CA HIS A 406 -20.52 -28.19 29.10
C HIS A 406 -21.88 -27.56 28.74
N LYS A 407 -22.90 -28.38 28.44
CA LYS A 407 -24.29 -27.97 28.16
C LYS A 407 -24.41 -26.89 27.07
N GLY A 408 -23.56 -26.96 26.05
CA GLY A 408 -23.51 -25.98 24.96
C GLY A 408 -22.99 -24.60 25.33
N VAL A 409 -22.36 -24.43 26.50
CA VAL A 409 -21.73 -23.17 26.92
C VAL A 409 -20.34 -23.06 26.26
N VAL A 410 -20.27 -22.37 25.12
CA VAL A 410 -19.07 -22.24 24.27
C VAL A 410 -17.83 -21.78 25.03
N SER A 411 -17.95 -20.88 26.01
CA SER A 411 -16.82 -20.41 26.82
C SER A 411 -16.16 -21.49 27.66
N ARG A 412 -16.94 -22.45 28.17
CA ARG A 412 -16.42 -23.58 28.94
C ARG A 412 -15.77 -24.62 28.04
N VAL A 413 -16.35 -24.88 26.87
CA VAL A 413 -15.73 -25.74 25.84
C VAL A 413 -14.40 -25.12 25.38
N ALA A 414 -14.37 -23.80 25.20
CA ALA A 414 -13.15 -23.08 24.83
C ALA A 414 -12.05 -23.19 25.88
N GLU A 415 -12.39 -23.01 27.16
CA GLU A 415 -11.47 -23.21 28.28
C GLU A 415 -10.92 -24.64 28.32
N LYS A 416 -11.81 -25.64 28.20
CA LYS A 416 -11.43 -27.05 28.20
C LYS A 416 -10.49 -27.44 27.06
N LEU A 417 -10.73 -26.91 25.86
CA LEU A 417 -9.88 -27.16 24.70
C LEU A 417 -8.61 -26.29 24.69
N SER A 418 -8.47 -25.36 25.63
CA SER A 418 -7.43 -24.32 25.62
C SER A 418 -7.39 -23.55 24.29
N LEU A 419 -8.58 -23.23 23.75
CA LEU A 419 -8.76 -22.53 22.48
C LEU A 419 -9.47 -21.19 22.69
N PRO A 420 -9.28 -20.19 21.81
CA PRO A 420 -10.03 -18.94 21.87
C PRO A 420 -11.55 -19.18 21.72
N HIS A 421 -12.36 -18.49 22.53
CA HIS A 421 -13.83 -18.58 22.48
C HIS A 421 -14.39 -18.37 21.07
N SER A 422 -13.85 -17.42 20.31
CA SER A 422 -14.27 -17.16 18.93
C SER A 422 -14.01 -18.34 18.00
N THR A 423 -12.88 -19.03 18.18
CA THR A 423 -12.50 -20.19 17.37
C THR A 423 -13.42 -21.37 17.67
N VAL A 424 -13.68 -21.63 18.95
CA VAL A 424 -14.61 -22.70 19.37
C VAL A 424 -16.04 -22.40 18.95
N GLY A 425 -16.51 -21.17 19.14
CA GLY A 425 -17.85 -20.75 18.73
C GLY A 425 -18.08 -20.91 17.23
N LEU A 426 -17.14 -20.47 16.41
CA LEU A 426 -17.22 -20.64 14.95
C LEU A 426 -17.12 -22.12 14.55
N GLY A 427 -16.19 -22.87 15.15
CA GLY A 427 -16.00 -24.30 14.90
C GLY A 427 -17.26 -25.12 15.19
N LEU A 428 -17.86 -24.93 16.37
CA LEU A 428 -19.09 -25.58 16.79
C LEU A 428 -20.29 -25.16 15.93
N LEU A 429 -20.45 -23.85 15.65
CA LEU A 429 -21.54 -23.35 14.82
C LEU A 429 -21.50 -23.94 13.40
N ASN A 430 -20.30 -24.08 12.82
CA ASN A 430 -20.10 -24.74 11.52
C ASN A 430 -20.48 -26.23 11.54
N GLN A 431 -20.58 -26.85 12.72
CA GLN A 431 -21.07 -28.21 12.90
C GLN A 431 -22.56 -28.29 13.21
N GLY A 432 -23.27 -27.16 13.28
CA GLY A 432 -24.67 -27.11 13.70
C GLY A 432 -24.83 -27.19 15.22
N LEU A 433 -23.81 -26.79 15.98
CA LEU A 433 -23.80 -26.78 17.45
C LEU A 433 -23.75 -25.32 17.95
N PRO A 434 -24.87 -24.58 17.91
CA PRO A 434 -24.91 -23.18 18.36
C PRO A 434 -24.68 -23.07 19.87
N GLY A 435 -24.25 -21.92 20.37
CA GLY A 435 -24.16 -21.72 21.81
C GLY A 435 -25.56 -21.76 22.45
N LEU A 436 -25.78 -22.68 23.40
CA LEU A 436 -27.08 -22.82 24.09
C LEU A 436 -27.21 -21.90 25.32
N GLY A 437 -26.10 -21.30 25.77
CA GLY A 437 -26.06 -20.56 27.03
C GLY A 437 -26.30 -21.46 28.25
N LYS A 438 -26.71 -20.87 29.38
CA LYS A 438 -27.28 -21.68 30.48
C LYS A 438 -28.63 -22.19 30.01
N ALA A 439 -28.95 -23.47 30.25
CA ALA A 439 -30.21 -24.13 29.86
C ALA A 439 -31.41 -23.16 30.01
N SER A 440 -31.78 -22.55 28.89
CA SER A 440 -32.76 -21.48 28.82
C SER A 440 -34.12 -22.05 28.46
N SER A 441 -35.17 -21.30 28.73
CA SER A 441 -36.51 -21.55 28.20
C SER A 441 -36.48 -21.85 26.69
N THR A 442 -35.67 -21.10 25.93
CA THR A 442 -35.42 -21.29 24.49
C THR A 442 -34.88 -22.69 24.15
N THR A 443 -33.98 -23.23 24.97
CA THR A 443 -33.39 -24.56 24.73
C THR A 443 -34.43 -25.66 24.90
N TYR A 444 -35.24 -25.56 25.95
CA TYR A 444 -36.31 -26.53 26.20
C TYR A 444 -37.45 -26.43 25.18
N ALA A 445 -37.82 -25.20 24.78
CA ALA A 445 -38.79 -24.99 23.70
C ALA A 445 -38.29 -25.58 22.36
N ALA A 446 -37.01 -25.40 22.04
CA ALA A 446 -36.42 -26.00 20.84
C ALA A 446 -36.45 -27.54 20.91
N LEU A 447 -36.14 -28.13 22.08
CA LEU A 447 -36.19 -29.59 22.28
C LEU A 447 -37.61 -30.13 22.10
N ASP A 448 -38.61 -29.52 22.72
CA ASP A 448 -40.02 -29.91 22.58
C ASP A 448 -40.49 -29.82 21.13
N PHE A 449 -40.09 -28.76 20.42
CA PHE A 449 -40.38 -28.62 19.00
C PHE A 449 -39.77 -29.75 18.16
N LEU A 450 -38.50 -30.08 18.41
CA LEU A 450 -37.82 -31.19 17.73
C LEU A 450 -38.42 -32.56 18.05
N ASN A 451 -39.12 -32.69 19.18
CA ASN A 451 -39.90 -33.88 19.55
C ASN A 451 -41.33 -33.89 18.96
N GLY A 452 -41.66 -32.94 18.08
CA GLY A 452 -42.93 -32.91 17.35
C GLY A 452 -44.02 -32.03 17.97
N ARG A 453 -43.74 -31.32 19.06
CA ARG A 453 -44.67 -30.31 19.61
C ARG A 453 -44.71 -29.09 18.68
N PRO A 454 -45.87 -28.47 18.42
CA PRO A 454 -45.93 -27.20 17.67
C PRO A 454 -45.07 -26.12 18.32
N LEU A 455 -44.33 -25.33 17.52
CA LEU A 455 -43.38 -24.34 18.02
C LEU A 455 -44.02 -23.35 19.01
N GLN A 456 -45.23 -22.87 18.70
CA GLN A 456 -45.95 -21.92 19.55
C GLN A 456 -46.28 -22.51 20.92
N GLU A 457 -46.68 -23.78 20.96
CA GLU A 457 -47.03 -24.51 22.18
C GLU A 457 -45.77 -24.80 23.03
N ALA A 458 -44.69 -25.23 22.37
CA ALA A 458 -43.40 -25.43 23.01
C ALA A 458 -42.86 -24.13 23.65
N CYS A 459 -42.94 -23.02 22.91
CA CYS A 459 -42.53 -21.69 23.41
C CYS A 459 -43.39 -21.24 24.59
N THR A 460 -44.71 -21.42 24.51
CA THR A 460 -45.65 -21.09 25.60
C THR A 460 -45.36 -21.90 26.85
N THR A 461 -45.09 -23.21 26.69
CA THR A 461 -44.80 -24.13 27.82
C THR A 461 -43.57 -23.69 28.61
N HIS A 462 -42.50 -23.31 27.90
CA HIS A 462 -41.22 -22.97 28.54
C HIS A 462 -41.03 -21.48 28.77
N GLN A 463 -42.01 -20.62 28.42
CA GLN A 463 -41.88 -19.16 28.49
C GLN A 463 -40.71 -18.65 27.63
N ALA A 464 -40.59 -19.16 26.41
CA ALA A 464 -39.61 -18.72 25.41
C ALA A 464 -40.29 -17.89 24.31
N THR A 465 -39.51 -17.07 23.60
CA THR A 465 -40.00 -16.41 22.39
C THR A 465 -39.85 -17.34 21.18
N ALA A 466 -40.83 -17.29 20.27
CA ALA A 466 -40.77 -18.08 19.03
C ALA A 466 -39.61 -17.64 18.12
N GLU A 467 -39.24 -16.34 18.15
CA GLU A 467 -38.14 -15.77 17.39
C GLU A 467 -36.79 -16.34 17.84
N GLU A 468 -36.44 -16.24 19.12
CA GLU A 468 -35.18 -16.78 19.65
C GLU A 468 -35.10 -18.30 19.48
N THR A 469 -36.22 -19.00 19.65
CA THR A 469 -36.29 -20.46 19.47
C THR A 469 -36.06 -20.83 18.01
N SER A 470 -36.66 -20.09 17.07
CA SER A 470 -36.46 -20.30 15.63
C SER A 470 -35.02 -20.02 15.22
N ASP A 471 -34.42 -18.94 15.71
CA ASP A 471 -33.03 -18.58 15.42
C ASP A 471 -32.05 -19.63 15.94
N LEU A 472 -32.30 -20.18 17.13
CA LEU A 472 -31.53 -21.30 17.67
C LEU A 472 -31.62 -22.53 16.76
N ILE A 473 -32.84 -22.91 16.35
CA ILE A 473 -33.06 -24.05 15.44
C ILE A 473 -32.36 -23.81 14.09
N ARG A 474 -32.48 -22.62 13.51
CA ARG A 474 -31.82 -22.25 12.24
C ARG A 474 -30.31 -22.34 12.34
N ALA A 475 -29.73 -21.88 13.45
CA ALA A 475 -28.30 -21.97 13.70
C ALA A 475 -27.84 -23.45 13.77
N GLY A 476 -28.63 -24.33 14.39
CA GLY A 476 -28.39 -25.77 14.40
C GLY A 476 -28.56 -26.46 13.03
N CYS A 477 -29.47 -25.94 12.20
CA CYS A 477 -29.75 -26.46 10.86
C CYS A 477 -28.92 -25.79 9.74
N SER A 478 -27.85 -25.08 10.07
CA SER A 478 -27.04 -24.32 9.09
C SER A 478 -26.55 -25.17 7.90
N LYS A 479 -26.14 -26.42 8.15
CA LYS A 479 -25.74 -27.38 7.09
C LYS A 479 -26.90 -27.81 6.21
N LEU A 480 -28.06 -28.08 6.80
CA LEU A 480 -29.27 -28.43 6.05
C LEU A 480 -29.70 -27.25 5.17
N ALA A 481 -29.70 -26.04 5.72
CA ALA A 481 -30.00 -24.81 4.97
C ALA A 481 -29.03 -24.60 3.80
N PHE A 482 -27.73 -24.83 4.00
CA PHE A 482 -26.73 -24.77 2.93
C PHE A 482 -26.98 -25.82 1.83
N ALA A 483 -27.30 -27.07 2.21
CA ALA A 483 -27.62 -28.13 1.28
C ALA A 483 -28.89 -27.82 0.47
N LEU A 484 -29.96 -27.37 1.13
CA LEU A 484 -31.21 -26.97 0.48
C LEU A 484 -30.99 -25.78 -0.47
N ASN A 485 -30.19 -24.78 -0.08
CA ASN A 485 -29.83 -23.67 -0.96
C ASN A 485 -29.09 -24.14 -2.21
N LYS A 486 -28.21 -25.14 -2.11
CA LYS A 486 -27.58 -25.72 -3.31
C LYS A 486 -28.59 -26.45 -4.19
N ILE A 487 -29.45 -27.28 -3.60
CA ILE A 487 -30.48 -28.02 -4.35
C ILE A 487 -31.44 -27.06 -5.08
N CYS A 488 -31.86 -25.99 -4.42
CA CYS A 488 -32.80 -25.02 -5.00
C CYS A 488 -32.17 -24.07 -6.02
N ASN A 489 -30.86 -23.78 -5.91
CA ASN A 489 -30.18 -22.82 -6.79
C ASN A 489 -29.29 -23.47 -7.86
N GLU A 490 -29.04 -24.78 -7.82
CA GLU A 490 -28.44 -25.47 -8.96
C GLU A 490 -29.46 -25.47 -10.11
N PRO A 491 -29.11 -24.91 -11.28
CA PRO A 491 -29.99 -25.01 -12.44
C PRO A 491 -30.19 -26.49 -12.75
N ILE A 492 -31.45 -26.93 -12.79
CA ILE A 492 -31.81 -28.29 -13.19
C ILE A 492 -31.12 -28.55 -14.53
N SER A 493 -30.05 -29.34 -14.51
CA SER A 493 -29.33 -29.70 -15.73
C SER A 493 -30.32 -30.37 -16.66
N SER A 494 -30.55 -29.77 -17.83
CA SER A 494 -31.43 -30.25 -18.89
C SER A 494 -31.16 -31.71 -19.29
N ALA A 495 -29.98 -32.25 -18.95
CA ALA A 495 -29.60 -33.64 -19.16
C ALA A 495 -30.44 -34.69 -18.38
N LEU A 496 -31.16 -34.31 -17.32
CA LEU A 496 -32.03 -35.24 -16.57
C LEU A 496 -33.46 -35.33 -17.14
N LEU A 497 -33.90 -34.33 -17.91
CA LEU A 497 -35.22 -34.33 -18.58
C LEU A 497 -35.20 -35.12 -19.89
N GLU A 498 -34.06 -35.25 -20.58
CA GLU A 498 -34.00 -36.06 -21.81
C GLU A 498 -34.04 -37.57 -21.54
N LYS A 499 -33.49 -38.04 -20.40
CA LYS A 499 -33.49 -39.49 -20.07
C LYS A 499 -34.85 -40.04 -19.64
N SER A 500 -35.78 -39.18 -19.22
CA SER A 500 -37.14 -39.58 -18.83
C SER A 500 -38.13 -39.57 -20.00
N VAL A 501 -37.83 -38.87 -21.11
CA VAL A 501 -38.65 -38.90 -22.34
C VAL A 501 -38.33 -40.14 -23.19
N VAL A 502 -37.07 -40.59 -23.26
CA VAL A 502 -36.67 -41.75 -24.09
C VAL A 502 -37.23 -43.09 -23.56
N LYS A 503 -37.54 -43.21 -22.26
CA LYS A 503 -38.12 -44.45 -21.71
C LYS A 503 -39.63 -44.63 -21.94
N LYS A 504 -40.35 -43.63 -22.46
CA LYS A 504 -41.79 -43.74 -22.77
C LYS A 504 -42.12 -44.02 -24.24
N GLN A 505 -41.12 -44.15 -25.12
CA GLN A 505 -41.32 -44.44 -26.56
C GLN A 505 -40.92 -45.86 -27.00
N VAL A 506 -40.65 -46.78 -26.06
CA VAL A 506 -40.39 -48.20 -26.38
C VAL A 506 -41.39 -49.09 -25.67
N THR A 507 -42.68 -48.93 -26.01
CA THR A 507 -43.77 -49.91 -25.88
C THR A 507 -44.96 -49.32 -26.64
N GLY A 508 -45.10 -49.69 -27.90
CA GLY A 508 -46.11 -49.23 -28.84
C GLY A 508 -45.77 -49.70 -30.23
#